data_AF-A0A258CL26-F1
#
_entry.id   AF-A0A258CL26-F1
#
_cell.length_a   1.000
_cell.length_b   1.000
_cell.length_c   1.000
_cell.angle_alpha   90.00
_cell.angle_beta   90.00
_cell.angle_gamma   90.00
#
_symmetry.space_group_name_H-M   'P 1'
#
loop_
_entity.id
_entity.type
_entity.pdbx_description
1 polymer ?
#
loop_
_entity_poly.entity_id
_entity_poly.type
_entity_poly.pdbx_seq_one_letter_code
_entity_poly.pdbx_strand_id
1 'polypeptide(L)' 'AALPQQMIEEMLAEGLPMLPVHLMSSVRMRESHQACMPLIHFDPRHKLTRQFVELHEYLEGAV' A
#
# COMPACT_ATOMS: atom_id res chain seq x y z
N ALA A 1 3.56 16.65 -7.97
CA ALA A 1 2.47 16.12 -8.81
C ALA A 1 1.27 15.88 -7.91
N ALA A 2 0.19 16.66 -8.06
CA ALA A 2 -1.00 16.58 -7.21
C ALA A 2 -2.04 15.55 -7.70
N LEU A 3 -1.80 14.98 -8.88
CA LEU A 3 -2.72 14.06 -9.55
C LEU A 3 -3.18 12.89 -8.65
N PRO A 4 -2.30 12.23 -7.86
CA PRO A 4 -2.76 11.14 -6.99
C PRO A 4 -3.72 11.60 -5.89
N GLN A 5 -3.52 12.81 -5.35
CA GLN A 5 -4.36 13.33 -4.28
C GLN A 5 -5.71 13.80 -4.81
N GLN A 6 -5.72 14.52 -5.94
CA GLN A 6 -6.95 14.98 -6.58
C GLN A 6 -7.85 13.81 -6.98
N MET A 7 -7.27 12.75 -7.55
CA MET A 7 -8.02 11.53 -7.88
C MET A 7 -8.64 10.87 -6.65
N ILE A 8 -7.95 10.85 -5.51
CA ILE A 8 -8.49 10.30 -4.27
C ILE A 8 -9.67 11.14 -3.78
N GLU A 9 -9.55 12.46 -3.80
CA GLU A 9 -10.60 13.38 -3.38
C GLU A 9 -11.86 13.29 -4.26
N GLU A 10 -11.69 13.16 -5.58
CA GLU A 10 -12.79 12.95 -6.53
C GLU A 10 -13.54 11.64 -6.25
N MET A 11 -12.81 10.54 -6.09
CA MET A 11 -13.40 9.23 -5.76
C MET A 11 -14.14 9.26 -4.41
N LEU A 12 -13.64 10.00 -3.42
CA LEU A 12 -14.33 10.21 -2.14
C LEU A 12 -15.62 11.03 -2.33
N ALA A 13 -15.57 12.09 -3.13
CA ALA A 13 -16.72 12.94 -3.43
C ALA A 13 -17.83 12.18 -4.17
N GLU A 14 -17.46 11.23 -5.03
CA GLU A 14 -18.39 10.33 -5.73
C GLU A 14 -18.96 9.22 -4.82
N GLY A 15 -18.49 9.10 -3.58
CA GLY A 15 -18.94 8.08 -2.63
C GLY A 15 -18.50 6.66 -3.01
N LEU A 16 -17.40 6.53 -3.75
CA LEU A 16 -16.86 5.22 -4.12
C LEU A 16 -16.23 4.52 -2.91
N PRO A 17 -16.39 3.20 -2.77
CA PRO A 17 -15.79 2.44 -1.67
C PRO A 17 -14.26 2.46 -1.82
N MET A 18 -13.58 2.92 -0.76
CA MET A 18 -12.13 3.03 -0.70
C MET A 18 -11.59 2.30 0.51
N LEU A 19 -10.45 1.64 0.34
CA LEU A 19 -9.71 1.05 1.45
C LEU A 19 -8.96 2.17 2.19
N PRO A 20 -8.96 2.18 3.54
CA PRO A 20 -8.31 3.25 4.32
C PRO A 20 -6.78 3.16 4.31
N VAL A 21 -6.23 2.01 3.90
CA VAL A 21 -4.79 1.75 3.91
C VAL A 21 -4.16 2.17 2.58
N HIS A 22 -3.21 3.11 2.66
CA HIS A 22 -2.54 3.69 1.50
C HIS A 22 -1.15 3.08 1.30
N LEU A 23 -0.91 2.52 0.12
CA LEU A 23 0.40 1.93 -0.23
C LEU A 23 1.28 2.95 -0.95
N MET A 24 2.47 3.19 -0.43
CA MET A 24 3.44 4.06 -1.10
C MET A 24 4.22 3.30 -2.19
N SER A 25 4.61 4.01 -3.25
CA SER A 25 5.64 3.51 -4.18
C SER A 25 6.98 3.33 -3.44
N SER A 26 7.69 2.24 -3.71
CA SER A 26 9.02 1.99 -3.10
C SER A 26 10.00 1.36 -4.08
N VAL A 27 11.24 1.84 -4.06
CA VAL A 27 12.38 1.19 -4.73
C VAL A 27 12.62 -0.21 -4.17
N ARG A 28 12.39 -0.44 -2.86
CA ARG A 28 12.51 -1.77 -2.25
C ARG A 28 11.57 -2.79 -2.86
N MET A 29 10.37 -2.39 -3.28
CA MET A 29 9.45 -3.29 -3.99
C MET A 29 10.00 -3.72 -5.35
N ARG A 30 10.61 -2.78 -6.09
CA ARG A 30 11.26 -3.10 -7.36
C ARG A 30 12.46 -4.01 -7.17
N GLU A 31 13.28 -3.75 -6.16
CA GLU A 31 14.42 -4.60 -5.79
C GLU A 31 13.98 -5.99 -5.35
N SER A 32 12.89 -6.11 -4.58
CA SER A 32 12.36 -7.40 -4.13
C SER A 32 11.85 -8.24 -5.31
N HIS A 33 11.21 -7.62 -6.30
CA HIS A 33 10.84 -8.29 -7.56
C HIS A 33 12.07 -8.76 -8.35
N GLN A 34 13.12 -7.94 -8.46
CA GLN A 34 14.36 -8.33 -9.14
C GLN A 34 15.06 -9.50 -8.45
N ALA A 35 14.98 -9.56 -7.11
CA ALA A 35 15.49 -10.64 -6.30
C ALA A 35 14.54 -11.86 -6.24
N CYS A 36 13.36 -11.80 -6.88
CA CYS A 36 12.31 -12.81 -6.78
C CYS A 36 11.95 -13.19 -5.33
N MET A 37 11.98 -12.22 -4.42
CA MET A 37 11.72 -12.42 -2.99
C MET A 37 10.56 -11.53 -2.54
N PRO A 38 9.54 -12.06 -1.82
CA PRO A 38 8.49 -11.23 -1.26
C PRO A 38 9.04 -10.13 -0.34
N LEU A 39 8.46 -8.93 -0.42
CA LEU A 39 8.98 -7.76 0.29
C LEU A 39 9.09 -7.98 1.82
N ILE A 40 8.16 -8.72 2.42
CA ILE A 40 8.19 -9.05 3.85
C ILE A 40 9.40 -9.90 4.26
N HIS A 41 9.94 -10.71 3.35
CA HIS A 41 11.15 -11.49 3.57
C HIS A 41 12.41 -10.72 3.16
N PHE A 42 12.29 -9.85 2.14
CA PHE A 42 13.39 -9.05 1.61
C PHE A 42 13.78 -7.89 2.53
N ASP A 43 12.80 -7.12 3.02
CA ASP A 43 13.01 -6.01 3.96
C ASP A 43 11.81 -5.90 4.93
N PRO A 44 11.76 -6.71 6.00
CA PRO A 44 10.64 -6.75 6.93
C PRO A 44 10.40 -5.44 7.68
N ARG A 45 11.41 -4.57 7.77
CA ARG A 45 11.33 -3.30 8.53
C ARG A 45 10.91 -2.12 7.67
N HIS A 46 10.89 -2.29 6.35
CA HIS A 46 10.54 -1.22 5.41
C HIS A 46 9.10 -0.74 5.61
N LYS A 47 8.87 0.56 5.39
CA LYS A 47 7.56 1.21 5.57
C LYS A 47 6.46 0.54 4.73
N LEU A 48 6.73 0.29 3.44
CA LEU A 48 5.77 -0.38 2.55
C LEU A 48 5.41 -1.79 3.04
N THR A 49 6.35 -2.53 3.64
CA THR A 49 6.05 -3.84 4.23
C THR A 49 5.00 -3.72 5.32
N ARG A 50 5.15 -2.73 6.21
CA ARG A 50 4.17 -2.48 7.28
C ARG A 50 2.80 -2.07 6.73
N GLN A 51 2.76 -1.26 5.66
CA GLN A 51 1.50 -0.89 5.01
C GLN A 51 0.79 -2.09 4.37
N PHE A 52 1.53 -3.07 3.83
CA PHE A 52 0.93 -4.32 3.36
C PHE A 52 0.39 -5.18 4.51
N VAL A 53 1.08 -5.23 5.66
CA VAL A 53 0.58 -5.92 6.86
C VAL A 53 -0.70 -5.28 7.37
N GLU A 54 -0.73 -3.95 7.50
CA GLU A 54 -1.91 -3.19 7.90
C GLU A 54 -3.09 -3.42 6.94
N LEU A 55 -2.83 -3.43 5.63
CA LEU A 55 -3.85 -3.73 4.62
C LEU A 55 -4.39 -5.16 4.80
N HIS A 56 -3.52 -6.14 5.03
CA HIS A 56 -3.92 -7.52 5.27
C HIS A 56 -4.78 -7.64 6.54
N GLU A 57 -4.36 -7.02 7.64
CA GLU A 57 -5.12 -7.00 8.91
C GLU A 57 -6.51 -6.36 8.73
N TYR A 58 -6.59 -5.27 7.97
CA TYR A 58 -7.86 -4.62 7.63
C TYR A 58 -8.80 -5.55 6.84
N LEU A 59 -8.27 -6.26 5.84
CA LEU A 59 -9.07 -7.16 4.99
C LEU A 59 -9.55 -8.42 5.74
N GLU A 60 -8.76 -8.93 6.68
CA GLU A 60 -9.12 -10.08 7.51
C GLU A 60 -10.07 -9.72 8.67
N GLY A 61 -10.46 -8.44 8.82
CA GLY A 61 -11.37 -7.99 9.86
C GLY A 61 -10.76 -8.01 11.27
N ALA A 62 -9.43 -7.91 11.37
CA ALA A 62 -8.72 -7.79 12.64
C ALA A 62 -8.75 -6.37 13.22
N VAL A 63 -9.56 -5.48 12.64
CA VAL A 63 -9.77 -4.07 13.03
C VAL A 63 -11.26 -3.78 13.17
#